data_AF-A0A8B6G3U3-F1
#
_entry.id   AF-A0A8B6G3U3-F1
#
_cell.length_a   1.000
_cell.length_b   1.000
_cell.length_c   1.000
_cell.angle_alpha   90.00
_cell.angle_beta   90.00
_cell.angle_gamma   90.00
#
_symmetry.space_group_name_H-M   'P 1'
#
loop_
_entity.id
_entity.type
_entity.pdbx_description
1 polymer ?
#
loop_
_entity_poly.entity_id
_entity_poly.type
_entity_poly.pdbx_seq_one_letter_code
_entity_poly.pdbx_strand_id
1 'polypeptide(L)'
;MLVHTAPDCYIGSRHDYTGTHSKTISNRDCQGWNKNEPHTVNVKPINPNDHSTNYCRASSFDGLLWCYTTDTDKDYPWDHCPIIPCFACGVLESPPSELPNTTWAVSFTHVVVVTFQCMSVTLGKSVEHCPVSSCGSDDQWSTKYNISCTSEDCYINSTEYDGKVHCTVSGITCQHWNKDELQKANYRPTDPKDLASNYCRDPSSTGRPWCYTTDPDVSWESCPVPHC
;
A
#
# COMPACT_ATOMS: atom_id res chain seq x y z
N MET A 1 -2.25 -11.78 20.95
CA MET A 1 -1.50 -10.53 20.77
C MET A 1 -1.04 -10.51 19.33
N LEU A 2 -1.88 -9.97 18.44
CA LEU A 2 -1.55 -9.80 17.03
C LEU A 2 -1.26 -8.32 16.85
N VAL A 3 0.00 -8.00 16.55
CA VAL A 3 0.45 -6.64 16.30
C VAL A 3 -0.05 -6.29 14.90
N HIS A 4 -1.06 -5.42 14.82
CA HIS A 4 -1.47 -4.81 13.56
C HIS A 4 -0.33 -3.89 13.10
N THR A 5 0.44 -4.31 12.12
CA THR A 5 1.33 -3.41 11.39
C THR A 5 0.47 -2.60 10.43
N ALA A 6 0.60 -1.27 10.44
CA ALA A 6 0.09 -0.42 9.36
C ALA A 6 0.54 -0.97 7.99
N PRO A 7 -0.22 -0.78 6.90
CA PRO A 7 0.25 -1.15 5.57
C PRO A 7 1.60 -0.46 5.33
N ASP A 8 2.61 -1.28 5.03
CA ASP A 8 3.98 -0.80 4.89
C ASP A 8 4.07 0.00 3.58
N CYS A 9 4.50 1.27 3.65
CA CYS A 9 4.45 2.25 2.57
C CYS A 9 5.62 3.24 2.69
N TYR A 10 5.89 4.03 1.63
CA TYR A 10 6.94 5.06 1.67
C TYR A 10 6.41 6.47 1.40
N ILE A 11 7.09 7.47 1.97
CA ILE A 11 6.84 8.90 1.73
C ILE A 11 7.98 9.45 0.89
N GLY A 12 7.67 10.28 -0.10
CA GLY A 12 8.68 10.86 -0.99
C GLY A 12 9.09 9.89 -2.09
N SER A 13 10.39 9.60 -2.21
CA SER A 13 10.89 8.66 -3.19
C SER A 13 10.86 7.23 -2.66
N ARG A 14 10.70 6.25 -3.56
CA ARG A 14 10.90 4.83 -3.22
C ARG A 14 12.28 4.52 -2.60
N HIS A 15 13.28 5.36 -2.91
CA HIS A 15 14.63 5.24 -2.35
C HIS A 15 14.69 5.59 -0.86
N ASP A 16 13.68 6.30 -0.35
CA ASP A 16 13.56 6.69 1.05
C ASP A 16 12.90 5.60 1.90
N TYR A 17 12.47 4.49 1.30
CA TYR A 17 11.87 3.38 2.02
C TYR A 17 12.90 2.64 2.88
N THR A 18 12.73 2.74 4.20
CA THR A 18 13.57 2.07 5.21
C THR A 18 12.81 1.02 6.02
N GLY A 19 11.63 0.60 5.55
CA GLY A 19 10.81 -0.40 6.23
C GLY A 19 11.45 -1.80 6.23
N THR A 20 10.77 -2.74 6.88
CA THR A 20 11.26 -4.11 7.10
C THR A 20 10.49 -5.15 6.31
N HIS A 21 9.72 -4.76 5.30
CA HIS A 21 9.02 -5.72 4.44
C HIS A 21 10.02 -6.65 3.75
N SER A 22 9.74 -7.95 3.74
CA SER A 22 10.64 -8.98 3.19
C SER A 22 9.89 -10.07 2.42
N LYS A 23 8.74 -9.74 1.85
CA LYS A 23 7.96 -10.62 0.97
C LYS A 23 7.64 -9.90 -0.33
N THR A 24 7.60 -10.66 -1.42
CA THR A 24 7.29 -10.13 -2.74
C THR A 24 5.77 -10.15 -2.99
N ILE A 25 5.34 -9.50 -4.07
CA ILE A 25 3.94 -9.47 -4.49
C ILE A 25 3.41 -10.87 -4.86
N SER A 26 4.30 -11.80 -5.27
CA SER A 26 3.96 -13.22 -5.44
C SER A 26 4.01 -14.04 -4.16
N ASN A 27 4.10 -13.41 -2.98
CA ASN A 27 4.29 -14.06 -1.69
C ASN A 27 5.57 -14.91 -1.58
N ARG A 28 6.65 -14.52 -2.27
CA ARG A 28 7.97 -15.15 -2.13
C ARG A 28 8.77 -14.46 -1.04
N ASP A 29 9.50 -15.24 -0.24
CA ASP A 29 10.39 -14.66 0.77
C ASP A 29 11.62 -14.04 0.12
N CYS A 30 12.06 -12.91 0.66
CA CYS A 30 13.25 -12.22 0.15
C CYS A 30 14.54 -12.90 0.61
N GLN A 31 15.46 -13.08 -0.34
CA GLN A 31 16.84 -13.50 -0.11
C GLN A 31 17.64 -12.33 0.51
N GLY A 32 18.54 -12.66 1.45
CA GLY A 32 19.45 -11.66 2.03
C GLY A 32 20.40 -11.05 1.00
N TRP A 33 20.58 -9.73 1.04
CA TRP A 33 21.47 -8.98 0.14
C TRP A 33 22.97 -9.34 0.31
N ASN A 34 23.31 -10.04 1.40
CA ASN A 34 24.63 -10.61 1.67
C ASN A 34 24.76 -12.10 1.33
N LYS A 35 23.71 -12.73 0.78
CA LYS A 35 23.70 -14.14 0.37
C LYS A 35 23.74 -14.23 -1.15
N ASN A 36 24.50 -15.17 -1.69
CA ASN A 36 24.58 -15.46 -3.14
C ASN A 36 23.88 -16.78 -3.50
N GLU A 37 22.97 -17.23 -2.64
CA GLU A 37 22.18 -18.45 -2.80
C GLU A 37 20.75 -18.19 -2.33
N PRO A 38 19.72 -18.70 -3.05
CA PRO A 38 19.81 -19.48 -4.30
C PRO A 38 20.26 -18.69 -5.53
N HIS A 39 20.18 -17.36 -5.50
CA HIS A 39 20.58 -16.51 -6.62
C HIS A 39 21.81 -15.68 -6.29
N THR A 40 22.69 -15.50 -7.28
CA THR A 40 23.84 -14.59 -7.13
C THR A 40 23.36 -13.14 -7.13
N VAL A 41 23.72 -12.38 -6.09
CA VAL A 41 23.34 -10.98 -5.94
C VAL A 41 24.30 -10.10 -6.75
N ASN A 42 23.80 -9.56 -7.86
CA ASN A 42 24.56 -8.68 -8.75
C ASN A 42 24.21 -7.21 -8.54
N VAL A 43 23.01 -6.93 -8.01
CA VAL A 43 22.54 -5.57 -7.71
C VAL A 43 22.26 -5.49 -6.22
N LYS A 44 22.77 -4.45 -5.56
CA LYS A 44 22.59 -4.22 -4.11
C LYS A 44 21.79 -2.95 -3.84
N PRO A 45 21.17 -2.83 -2.65
CA PRO A 45 20.53 -1.60 -2.21
C PRO A 45 21.49 -0.41 -2.24
N ILE A 46 20.95 0.78 -2.55
CA ILE A 46 21.72 2.04 -2.56
C ILE A 46 22.32 2.31 -1.18
N ASN A 47 21.55 2.08 -0.11
CA ASN A 47 22.01 2.25 1.25
C ASN A 47 22.83 1.04 1.72
N PRO A 48 24.14 1.20 2.04
CA PRO A 48 24.99 0.11 2.49
C PRO A 48 24.53 -0.54 3.80
N ASN A 49 23.79 0.19 4.65
CA ASN A 49 23.30 -0.34 5.92
C ASN A 49 22.29 -1.49 5.74
N ASP A 50 21.65 -1.57 4.57
CA ASP A 50 20.68 -2.62 4.27
C ASP A 50 21.33 -3.90 3.72
N HIS A 51 22.64 -3.89 3.41
CA HIS A 51 23.31 -5.03 2.75
C HIS A 51 23.33 -6.30 3.60
N SER A 52 23.16 -6.19 4.91
CA SER A 52 23.06 -7.34 5.83
C SER A 52 21.64 -7.88 6.00
N THR A 53 20.64 -7.18 5.45
CA THR A 53 19.21 -7.51 5.58
C THR A 53 18.70 -8.27 4.35
N ASN A 54 17.41 -8.58 4.33
CA ASN A 54 16.67 -9.07 3.18
C ASN A 54 15.45 -8.20 2.84
N TYR A 55 15.44 -6.95 3.31
CA TYR A 55 14.27 -6.08 3.16
C TYR A 55 14.13 -5.56 1.73
N CYS A 56 12.90 -5.33 1.30
CA CYS A 56 12.57 -4.73 0.02
C CYS A 56 13.24 -3.37 -0.14
N ARG A 57 13.94 -3.14 -1.24
CA ARG A 57 14.66 -1.89 -1.47
C ARG A 57 14.55 -1.45 -2.93
N ALA A 58 14.80 -0.17 -3.16
CA ALA A 58 14.89 0.38 -4.49
C ALA A 58 16.30 0.16 -5.04
N SER A 59 16.41 -0.16 -6.33
CA SER A 59 17.66 -0.09 -7.07
C SER A 59 17.66 1.13 -7.98
N SER A 60 18.82 1.45 -8.53
CA SER A 60 19.00 2.52 -9.52
C SER A 60 18.40 2.21 -10.90
N PHE A 61 17.91 0.99 -11.13
CA PHE A 61 17.45 0.52 -12.45
C PHE A 61 15.94 0.26 -12.50
N ASP A 62 15.32 -0.10 -11.37
CA ASP A 62 13.90 -0.41 -11.32
C ASP A 62 13.07 0.69 -10.67
N GLY A 63 11.89 0.90 -11.23
CA GLY A 63 10.89 1.90 -10.80
C GLY A 63 10.18 1.55 -9.50
N LEU A 64 10.36 0.34 -8.97
CA LEU A 64 9.62 -0.20 -7.83
C LEU A 64 10.56 -0.79 -6.76
N LEU A 65 10.04 -0.99 -5.56
CA LEU A 65 10.71 -1.74 -4.50
C LEU A 65 10.73 -3.22 -4.86
N TRP A 66 11.84 -3.90 -4.60
CA TRP A 66 12.01 -5.31 -4.97
C TRP A 66 13.01 -6.01 -4.05
N CYS A 67 13.11 -7.32 -4.19
CA CYS A 67 14.16 -8.13 -3.59
C CYS A 67 14.47 -9.36 -4.47
N TYR A 68 15.65 -9.95 -4.31
CA TYR A 68 15.88 -11.33 -4.78
C TYR A 68 14.99 -12.28 -3.98
N THR A 69 14.50 -13.35 -4.60
CA THR A 69 13.64 -14.32 -3.91
C THR A 69 14.46 -15.48 -3.34
N THR A 70 13.91 -16.20 -2.37
CA THR A 70 14.48 -17.48 -1.92
C THR A 70 13.99 -18.67 -2.74
N ASP A 71 13.31 -18.45 -3.88
CA ASP A 71 12.90 -19.55 -4.76
C ASP A 71 14.14 -20.21 -5.38
N THR A 72 14.15 -21.53 -5.45
CA THR A 72 15.23 -22.26 -6.10
C THR A 72 15.10 -22.29 -7.63
N ASP A 73 13.91 -21.98 -8.14
CA ASP A 73 13.65 -21.85 -9.56
C ASP A 73 14.33 -20.58 -10.12
N LYS A 74 15.17 -20.79 -11.13
CA LYS A 74 15.98 -19.74 -11.75
C LYS A 74 15.17 -18.78 -12.61
N ASP A 75 13.91 -19.12 -12.90
CA ASP A 75 12.98 -18.23 -13.62
C ASP A 75 12.42 -17.12 -12.72
N TYR A 76 12.54 -17.25 -11.39
CA TYR A 76 12.05 -16.25 -10.42
C TYR A 76 13.16 -15.69 -9.49
N PRO A 77 14.28 -15.18 -10.04
CA PRO A 77 15.40 -14.74 -9.23
C PRO A 77 15.09 -13.52 -8.35
N TRP A 78 14.13 -12.71 -8.76
CA TRP A 78 13.68 -11.51 -8.07
C TRP A 78 12.21 -11.27 -8.37
N ASP A 79 11.56 -10.45 -7.53
CA ASP A 79 10.19 -10.02 -7.74
C ASP A 79 9.97 -8.67 -7.02
N HIS A 80 8.91 -7.96 -7.41
CA HIS A 80 8.56 -6.67 -6.80
C HIS A 80 7.91 -6.88 -5.43
N CYS A 81 8.02 -5.88 -4.56
CA CYS A 81 7.32 -5.89 -3.27
C CYS A 81 6.02 -5.07 -3.36
N PRO A 82 4.96 -5.46 -2.62
CA PRO A 82 3.65 -4.79 -2.63
C PRO A 82 3.68 -3.50 -1.77
N ILE A 83 4.72 -2.68 -1.93
CA ILE A 83 4.95 -1.46 -1.17
C ILE A 83 4.84 -0.27 -2.11
N ILE A 84 3.84 0.58 -1.85
CA ILE A 84 3.50 1.74 -2.68
C ILE A 84 3.69 3.05 -1.89
N PRO A 85 3.64 4.23 -2.56
CA PRO A 85 3.61 5.50 -1.85
C PRO A 85 2.44 5.57 -0.87
N CYS A 86 2.65 6.12 0.33
CA CYS A 86 1.59 6.16 1.34
C CYS A 86 0.34 6.97 0.93
N PHE A 87 0.46 7.91 0.01
CA PHE A 87 -0.68 8.69 -0.50
C PHE A 87 -1.31 8.08 -1.76
N ALA A 88 -0.77 6.97 -2.26
CA ALA A 88 -1.40 6.20 -3.34
C ALA A 88 -2.55 5.34 -2.77
N CYS A 89 -3.55 5.03 -3.59
CA CYS A 89 -4.69 4.18 -3.22
C CYS A 89 -5.52 4.65 -1.98
N GLY A 90 -5.33 5.87 -1.48
CA GLY A 90 -5.93 6.29 -0.21
C GLY A 90 -5.41 5.54 1.01
N VAL A 91 -4.18 4.99 0.94
CA VAL A 91 -3.52 4.28 2.06
C VAL A 91 -3.32 5.20 3.28
N LEU A 92 -3.01 6.46 3.04
CA LEU A 92 -3.16 7.60 3.95
C LEU A 92 -3.96 8.66 3.21
N GLU A 93 -5.04 9.18 3.81
CA GLU A 93 -5.70 10.37 3.26
C GLU A 93 -4.67 11.51 3.19
N SER A 94 -4.58 12.18 2.03
CA SER A 94 -3.72 13.34 1.85
C SER A 94 -3.97 14.36 2.97
N PRO A 95 -2.93 15.02 3.53
CA PRO A 95 -3.14 16.12 4.46
C PRO A 95 -4.07 17.15 3.80
N PRO A 96 -5.11 17.64 4.50
CA PRO A 96 -6.03 18.60 3.90
C PRO A 96 -5.25 19.79 3.35
N SER A 97 -5.55 20.18 2.11
CA SER A 97 -4.90 21.28 1.39
C SER A 97 -5.10 22.64 2.05
N GLU A 98 -6.04 22.73 2.98
CA GLU A 98 -6.25 23.89 3.84
C GLU A 98 -5.86 23.52 5.27
N LEU A 99 -4.76 24.12 5.74
CA LEU A 99 -4.42 24.10 7.16
C LEU A 99 -5.55 24.79 7.93
N PRO A 100 -6.13 24.18 8.97
CA PRO A 100 -7.12 24.87 9.79
C PRO A 100 -6.45 26.09 10.45
N ASN A 101 -7.03 27.26 10.26
CA ASN A 101 -6.64 28.48 10.98
C ASN A 101 -6.75 28.23 12.48
N THR A 102 -5.62 28.17 13.18
CA THR A 102 -5.61 28.09 14.63
C THR A 102 -5.87 29.47 15.21
N THR A 103 -6.96 29.61 15.96
CA THR A 103 -7.19 30.80 16.79
C THR A 103 -6.71 30.51 18.21
N TRP A 104 -5.53 31.08 18.52
CA TRP A 104 -4.86 31.32 19.82
C TRP A 104 -4.60 30.14 20.77
N ALA A 105 -3.36 30.10 21.29
CA ALA A 105 -2.90 29.21 22.36
C ALA A 105 -2.65 30.03 23.64
N VAL A 106 -2.99 29.47 24.81
CA VAL A 106 -2.71 30.10 26.11
C VAL A 106 -1.57 29.36 26.81
N SER A 107 -0.58 30.10 27.30
CA SER A 107 0.54 29.56 28.06
C SER A 107 0.29 29.61 29.57
N PHE A 108 0.64 28.55 30.30
CA PHE A 108 0.96 28.64 31.72
C PHE A 108 2.32 27.99 31.96
N THR A 109 3.24 28.76 32.54
CA THR A 109 4.52 28.25 33.01
C THR A 109 4.30 27.49 34.31
N HIS A 110 4.49 26.16 34.30
CA HIS A 110 5.43 25.45 35.16
C HIS A 110 5.45 23.95 34.80
N VAL A 111 6.66 23.47 34.43
CA VAL A 111 7.09 22.07 34.21
C VAL A 111 6.69 21.39 32.87
N VAL A 112 7.45 21.73 31.83
CA VAL A 112 7.99 20.91 30.70
C VAL A 112 7.16 19.75 30.11
N VAL A 113 5.86 19.92 29.89
CA VAL A 113 5.13 19.18 28.83
C VAL A 113 4.13 20.12 28.18
N VAL A 114 4.19 20.26 26.85
CA VAL A 114 3.18 20.97 26.06
C VAL A 114 2.30 19.91 25.39
N THR A 115 1.04 19.81 25.81
CA THR A 115 0.01 19.00 25.16
C THR A 115 -0.93 19.91 24.39
N PHE A 116 -1.16 19.61 23.11
CA PHE A 116 -2.19 20.27 22.29
C PHE A 116 -3.37 19.31 22.12
N GLN A 117 -4.60 19.83 22.15
CA GLN A 117 -5.83 19.07 21.95
C GLN A 117 -6.60 19.70 20.78
N CYS A 118 -6.85 18.94 19.70
CA CYS A 118 -7.68 19.40 18.58
C CYS A 118 -9.17 19.23 18.92
N MET A 119 -9.94 20.31 18.81
CA MET A 119 -11.39 20.29 18.94
C MET A 119 -12.05 20.53 17.57
N SER A 120 -12.51 19.43 16.97
CA SER A 120 -13.44 19.29 15.83
C SER A 120 -13.03 19.87 14.46
N VAL A 121 -13.10 18.99 13.45
CA VAL A 121 -13.36 19.35 12.06
C VAL A 121 -14.79 18.90 11.75
N THR A 122 -15.65 19.80 11.28
CA THR A 122 -16.90 19.39 10.65
C THR A 122 -17.38 20.43 9.65
N LEU A 123 -17.52 19.99 8.39
CA LEU A 123 -18.67 20.17 7.48
C LEU A 123 -18.20 19.88 6.04
N GLY A 124 -18.61 18.85 5.30
CA GLY A 124 -19.53 17.76 5.57
C GLY A 124 -19.66 16.84 4.34
N LYS A 125 -19.25 15.57 4.47
CA LYS A 125 -19.82 14.36 3.86
C LYS A 125 -19.14 13.12 4.45
N SER A 126 -19.93 12.06 4.63
CA SER A 126 -19.75 10.88 5.49
C SER A 126 -18.39 10.15 5.38
N VAL A 127 -17.79 9.83 6.53
CA VAL A 127 -16.79 8.75 6.70
C VAL A 127 -17.31 7.86 7.82
N GLU A 128 -17.88 6.72 7.48
CA GLU A 128 -18.55 5.88 8.47
C GLU A 128 -17.69 4.64 8.83
N HIS A 129 -16.95 4.79 9.94
CA HIS A 129 -16.50 3.74 10.89
C HIS A 129 -14.99 3.38 10.95
N CYS A 130 -14.10 4.34 11.23
CA CYS A 130 -12.96 4.04 12.11
C CYS A 130 -13.43 3.99 13.58
N PRO A 131 -12.93 3.08 14.42
CA PRO A 131 -13.41 2.93 15.79
C PRO A 131 -13.04 4.13 16.66
N VAL A 132 -14.07 4.79 17.20
CA VAL A 132 -13.92 5.72 18.32
C VAL A 132 -13.66 4.91 19.57
N SER A 133 -12.49 5.10 20.18
CA SER A 133 -12.13 4.50 21.46
C SER A 133 -12.60 5.42 22.60
N SER A 134 -13.32 4.85 23.57
CA SER A 134 -13.76 5.56 24.77
C SER A 134 -13.07 4.98 26.00
N CYS A 135 -12.51 5.86 26.83
CA CYS A 135 -11.99 5.50 28.14
C CYS A 135 -13.17 5.38 29.12
N GLY A 136 -13.33 4.21 29.74
CA GLY A 136 -14.29 3.99 30.81
C GLY A 136 -13.86 4.68 32.10
N SER A 137 -14.79 4.82 33.05
CA SER A 137 -14.53 5.40 34.39
C SER A 137 -13.59 4.57 35.27
N ASP A 138 -13.20 3.39 34.80
CA ASP A 138 -12.27 2.44 35.40
C ASP A 138 -10.90 2.44 34.71
N ASP A 139 -10.59 3.47 33.92
CA ASP A 139 -9.36 3.61 33.13
C ASP A 139 -9.11 2.47 32.13
N GLN A 140 -10.16 1.71 31.78
CA GLN A 140 -10.11 0.68 30.74
C GLN A 140 -10.68 1.21 29.42
N TRP A 141 -9.96 0.93 28.33
CA TRP A 141 -10.41 1.23 26.97
C TRP A 141 -11.37 0.15 26.50
N SER A 142 -12.57 0.53 26.05
CA SER A 142 -13.52 -0.40 25.42
C SER A 142 -13.88 0.04 24.00
N THR A 143 -14.02 -0.94 23.12
CA THR A 143 -14.57 -0.76 21.77
C THR A 143 -15.93 -1.45 21.70
N LYS A 144 -16.97 -0.72 21.28
CA LYS A 144 -18.37 -1.20 21.25
C LYS A 144 -18.64 -2.34 20.24
N TYR A 145 -17.71 -2.62 19.33
CA TYR A 145 -17.91 -3.59 18.24
C TYR A 145 -16.77 -4.62 18.21
N ASN A 146 -17.12 -5.90 18.09
CA ASN A 146 -16.18 -6.95 17.71
C ASN A 146 -15.85 -6.78 16.22
N ILE A 147 -14.75 -6.08 15.94
CA ILE A 147 -14.23 -5.93 14.58
C ILE A 147 -13.51 -7.23 14.23
N SER A 148 -14.12 -8.00 13.33
CA SER A 148 -13.48 -9.14 12.68
C SER A 148 -12.72 -8.64 11.46
N CYS A 149 -11.43 -8.35 11.61
CA CYS A 149 -10.54 -8.07 10.50
C CYS A 149 -10.30 -9.39 9.73
N THR A 150 -10.97 -9.56 8.59
CA THR A 150 -10.75 -10.69 7.69
C THR A 150 -9.43 -10.53 6.93
N SER A 151 -8.89 -11.63 6.41
CA SER A 151 -7.55 -11.79 5.81
C SER A 151 -7.11 -10.61 4.95
N GLU A 152 -5.79 -10.35 4.90
CA GLU A 152 -5.15 -9.40 3.98
C GLU A 152 -5.86 -9.34 2.62
N ASP A 153 -6.02 -8.14 2.05
CA ASP A 153 -6.59 -7.93 0.70
C ASP A 153 -5.62 -8.52 -0.33
N CYS A 154 -5.68 -9.84 -0.50
CA CYS A 154 -4.80 -10.70 -1.29
C CYS A 154 -5.61 -11.57 -2.25
N TYR A 155 -4.95 -12.20 -3.23
CA TYR A 155 -5.61 -13.11 -4.18
C TYR A 155 -4.96 -14.50 -4.18
N ILE A 156 -5.78 -15.56 -4.34
CA ILE A 156 -5.30 -16.91 -4.69
C ILE A 156 -5.40 -17.09 -6.22
N ASN A 157 -6.57 -16.77 -6.77
CA ASN A 157 -6.80 -16.74 -8.21
C ASN A 157 -7.04 -15.29 -8.66
N SER A 158 -6.20 -14.78 -9.56
CA SER A 158 -6.25 -13.37 -9.98
C SER A 158 -7.57 -13.00 -10.64
N THR A 159 -8.20 -13.94 -11.34
CA THR A 159 -9.48 -13.71 -12.04
C THR A 159 -10.66 -13.60 -11.09
N GLU A 160 -10.50 -14.06 -9.83
CA GLU A 160 -11.56 -14.08 -8.80
C GLU A 160 -11.38 -12.97 -7.76
N TYR A 161 -10.36 -12.13 -7.91
CA TYR A 161 -10.08 -11.06 -6.98
C TYR A 161 -11.21 -10.00 -6.95
N ASP A 162 -11.91 -9.87 -5.82
CA ASP A 162 -13.00 -8.89 -5.56
C ASP A 162 -12.59 -7.82 -4.52
N GLY A 163 -11.30 -7.60 -4.32
CA GLY A 163 -10.83 -6.54 -3.42
C GLY A 163 -11.05 -5.13 -3.98
N LYS A 164 -10.65 -4.12 -3.22
CA LYS A 164 -10.95 -2.70 -3.51
C LYS A 164 -9.72 -1.84 -3.84
N VAL A 165 -8.57 -2.48 -4.04
CA VAL A 165 -7.36 -1.79 -4.53
C VAL A 165 -7.68 -1.15 -5.88
N HIS A 166 -7.31 0.12 -6.06
CA HIS A 166 -7.66 0.95 -7.22
C HIS A 166 -6.49 1.83 -7.68
N CYS A 167 -5.27 1.36 -7.46
CA CYS A 167 -4.06 1.94 -8.00
C CYS A 167 -3.06 0.84 -8.37
N THR A 168 -2.09 1.21 -9.18
CA THR A 168 -1.08 0.31 -9.73
C THR A 168 0.12 0.18 -8.79
N VAL A 169 1.05 -0.74 -9.09
CA VAL A 169 2.28 -0.91 -8.30
C VAL A 169 3.14 0.35 -8.25
N SER A 170 3.10 1.20 -9.29
CA SER A 170 3.76 2.51 -9.31
C SER A 170 2.95 3.61 -8.59
N GLY A 171 1.78 3.27 -8.04
CA GLY A 171 0.89 4.20 -7.35
C GLY A 171 0.00 5.04 -8.27
N ILE A 172 -0.09 4.71 -9.56
CA ILE A 172 -0.93 5.44 -10.52
C ILE A 172 -2.39 5.06 -10.27
N THR A 173 -3.29 6.04 -10.24
CA THR A 173 -4.72 5.80 -10.05
C THR A 173 -5.30 5.01 -11.23
N CYS A 174 -6.10 3.99 -10.93
CA CYS A 174 -6.80 3.20 -11.93
C CYS A 174 -7.90 4.01 -12.61
N GLN A 175 -8.00 3.88 -13.93
CA GLN A 175 -9.13 4.33 -14.74
C GLN A 175 -10.33 3.42 -14.48
N HIS A 176 -11.54 3.98 -14.48
CA HIS A 176 -12.77 3.19 -14.44
C HIS A 176 -12.89 2.28 -15.68
N TRP A 177 -13.28 1.02 -15.48
CA TRP A 177 -13.34 0.02 -16.55
C TRP A 177 -14.36 0.33 -17.65
N ASN A 178 -15.43 1.07 -17.31
CA ASN A 178 -16.45 1.53 -18.26
C ASN A 178 -16.10 2.84 -18.97
N LYS A 179 -14.92 3.42 -18.71
CA LYS A 179 -14.46 4.65 -19.34
C LYS A 179 -13.35 4.36 -20.33
N ASP A 180 -13.42 4.98 -21.50
CA ASP A 180 -12.34 5.06 -22.48
C ASP A 180 -11.85 6.52 -22.56
N GLU A 181 -11.46 7.09 -21.42
CA GLU A 181 -11.11 8.50 -21.30
C GLU A 181 -9.66 8.75 -21.76
N LEU A 182 -8.69 8.19 -21.04
CA LEU A 182 -7.26 8.30 -21.40
C LEU A 182 -6.77 7.04 -22.11
N GLN A 183 -7.19 5.88 -21.61
CA GLN A 183 -6.83 4.59 -22.14
C GLN A 183 -8.05 3.92 -22.79
N LYS A 184 -7.86 3.36 -23.99
CA LYS A 184 -8.90 2.57 -24.66
C LYS A 184 -8.90 1.15 -24.11
N ALA A 185 -9.95 0.77 -23.40
CA ALA A 185 -10.03 -0.54 -22.78
C ALA A 185 -10.41 -1.63 -23.80
N ASN A 186 -9.47 -2.56 -24.00
CA ASN A 186 -9.64 -3.76 -24.82
C ASN A 186 -10.16 -4.95 -24.00
N TYR A 187 -9.86 -4.97 -22.69
CA TYR A 187 -10.32 -6.00 -21.76
C TYR A 187 -11.12 -5.36 -20.64
N ARG A 188 -12.21 -6.00 -20.22
CA ARG A 188 -13.08 -5.49 -19.16
C ARG A 188 -13.61 -6.64 -18.30
N PRO A 189 -13.80 -6.43 -16.98
CA PRO A 189 -14.53 -7.36 -16.15
C PRO A 189 -15.98 -7.47 -16.65
N THR A 190 -16.56 -8.66 -16.49
CA THR A 190 -17.93 -8.96 -16.92
C THR A 190 -18.98 -8.60 -15.86
N ASP A 191 -18.59 -8.56 -14.59
CA ASP A 191 -19.49 -8.16 -13.50
C ASP A 191 -19.81 -6.65 -13.59
N PRO A 192 -21.10 -6.27 -13.67
CA PRO A 192 -21.51 -4.86 -13.69
C PRO A 192 -21.00 -4.02 -12.52
N LYS A 193 -20.86 -4.61 -11.31
CA LYS A 193 -20.31 -3.94 -10.12
C LYS A 193 -18.87 -3.51 -10.36
N ASP A 194 -18.07 -4.39 -10.94
CA ASP A 194 -16.66 -4.14 -11.21
C ASP A 194 -16.46 -3.22 -12.41
N LEU A 195 -17.30 -3.38 -13.43
CA LEU A 195 -17.31 -2.54 -14.62
C LEU A 195 -17.57 -1.06 -14.30
N ALA A 196 -18.42 -0.78 -13.31
CA ALA A 196 -18.71 0.58 -12.85
C ALA A 196 -17.63 1.17 -11.93
N SER A 197 -16.68 0.35 -11.46
CA SER A 197 -15.59 0.75 -10.57
C SER A 197 -14.27 0.93 -11.32
N ASN A 198 -13.22 1.29 -10.57
CA ASN A 198 -11.83 1.29 -10.99
C ASN A 198 -10.97 0.31 -10.14
N TYR A 199 -11.61 -0.68 -9.51
CA TYR A 199 -10.89 -1.69 -8.73
C TYR A 199 -10.07 -2.61 -9.62
N CYS A 200 -8.90 -3.03 -9.15
CA CYS A 200 -8.01 -3.95 -9.84
C CYS A 200 -8.70 -5.28 -10.12
N ARG A 201 -8.57 -5.80 -11.34
CA ARG A 201 -9.17 -7.06 -11.78
C ARG A 201 -8.25 -7.72 -12.80
N ASP A 202 -8.47 -9.00 -13.09
CA ASP A 202 -7.74 -9.71 -14.15
C ASP A 202 -8.68 -10.36 -15.17
N PRO A 203 -9.34 -9.56 -16.03
CA PRO A 203 -10.24 -10.09 -17.06
C PRO A 203 -9.50 -10.84 -18.19
N SER A 204 -8.18 -10.70 -18.28
CA SER A 204 -7.33 -11.29 -19.32
C SER A 204 -6.55 -12.52 -18.85
N SER A 205 -6.72 -12.96 -17.60
CA SER A 205 -6.00 -14.08 -16.99
C SER A 205 -4.47 -13.96 -17.12
N THR A 206 -3.92 -12.76 -16.84
CA THR A 206 -2.48 -12.49 -16.83
C THR A 206 -1.78 -13.08 -15.60
N GLY A 207 -2.55 -13.52 -14.60
CA GLY A 207 -2.04 -14.11 -13.35
C GLY A 207 -1.84 -13.09 -12.24
N ARG A 208 -2.18 -11.81 -12.46
CA ARG A 208 -2.17 -10.75 -11.45
C ARG A 208 -3.31 -9.77 -11.68
N PRO A 209 -3.97 -9.25 -10.63
CA PRO A 209 -4.87 -8.11 -10.77
C PRO A 209 -4.13 -6.90 -11.34
N TRP A 210 -4.75 -6.23 -12.31
CA TRP A 210 -4.22 -5.05 -12.98
C TRP A 210 -5.35 -4.05 -13.26
N CYS A 211 -5.00 -2.87 -13.74
CA CYS A 211 -5.98 -1.91 -14.24
C CYS A 211 -5.41 -1.04 -15.36
N TYR A 212 -6.29 -0.44 -16.17
CA TYR A 212 -5.90 0.69 -17.01
C TYR A 212 -5.57 1.89 -16.12
N THR A 213 -4.60 2.70 -16.52
CA THR A 213 -4.14 3.81 -15.68
C THR A 213 -4.72 5.15 -16.12
N THR A 214 -4.69 6.13 -15.23
CA THR A 214 -5.01 7.53 -15.52
C THR A 214 -3.81 8.34 -16.02
N ASP A 215 -2.66 7.69 -16.22
CA ASP A 215 -1.49 8.30 -16.86
C ASP A 215 -1.54 8.02 -18.38
N PRO A 216 -1.46 9.04 -19.25
CA PRO A 216 -1.47 8.84 -20.69
C PRO A 216 -0.28 8.02 -21.21
N ASP A 217 0.86 8.05 -20.52
CA ASP A 217 2.08 7.36 -20.93
C ASP A 217 2.11 5.89 -20.48
N VAL A 218 1.22 5.49 -19.56
CA VAL A 218 1.12 4.12 -19.04
C VAL A 218 -0.26 3.54 -19.31
N SER A 219 -0.40 2.71 -20.34
CA SER A 219 -1.73 2.19 -20.70
C SER A 219 -2.37 1.34 -19.61
N TRP A 220 -1.63 0.40 -19.05
CA TRP A 220 -2.08 -0.44 -17.95
C TRP A 220 -0.86 -0.86 -17.12
N GLU A 221 -1.09 -1.19 -15.87
CA GLU A 221 -0.04 -1.70 -14.99
C GLU A 221 -0.67 -2.65 -13.95
N SER A 222 0.11 -3.61 -13.47
CA SER A 222 -0.28 -4.50 -12.39
C SER A 222 -0.58 -3.72 -11.11
N CYS A 223 -1.46 -4.27 -10.28
CA CYS A 223 -1.80 -3.69 -8.98
C CYS A 223 -0.97 -4.31 -7.85
N PRO A 224 -0.75 -3.60 -6.72
CA PRO A 224 0.05 -4.06 -5.58
C PRO A 224 -0.74 -5.03 -4.68
N VAL A 225 -1.53 -5.93 -5.27
CA VAL A 225 -2.29 -6.94 -4.53
C VAL A 225 -1.36 -8.13 -4.31
N PRO A 226 -1.05 -8.52 -3.06
CA PRO A 226 -0.22 -9.70 -2.81
C PRO A 226 -0.99 -10.99 -3.11
N HIS A 227 -0.24 -12.04 -3.43
CA HIS A 227 -0.78 -13.40 -3.43
C HIS A 227 -1.01 -13.87 -1.98
N CYS A 228 -2.10 -14.61 -1.74
CA CYS A 228 -2.24 -15.43 -0.55
C CYS A 228 -1.50 -16.76 -0.83
#